data_AF-A0A833VTB4-F1
#
_entry.id   AF-A0A833VTB4-F1
#
_cell.length_a   1.000
_cell.length_b   1.000
_cell.length_c   1.000
_cell.angle_alpha   90.00
_cell.angle_beta   90.00
_cell.angle_gamma   90.00
#
_symmetry.space_group_name_H-M   'P 1'
#
loop_
_entity.id
_entity.type
_entity.pdbx_description
1 polymer ?
#
loop_
_entity_poly.entity_id
_entity_poly.type
_entity_poly.pdbx_seq_one_letter_code
_entity_poly.pdbx_strand_id
1 'polypeptide(L)'
;MTGMMTDEIDFEFLGNVTGEPYTIHTNIFVNGVGNREEQFKPWFDPTSDYHNYTIFWSPYIVQWSIDGVVLRVFRNNEDKGIPFPKTRAMAVYSSIWNADDWACQGGRIKTNWTHQPFIARYLNYEDSVCPWTGSNSIQDCSAETPENWYTAPEFRQLTQSQTENMN
;
A
#
# COMPACT_ATOMS: atom_id res chain seq x y z
N MET A 1 9.29 5.19 12.64
CA MET A 1 8.96 6.59 12.99
C MET A 1 7.76 6.56 13.92
N THR A 2 7.88 6.90 15.21
CA THR A 2 6.72 6.96 16.11
C THR A 2 6.74 8.30 16.83
N GLY A 3 5.68 9.10 16.68
CA GLY A 3 5.53 10.41 17.34
C GLY A 3 4.99 11.54 16.47
N MET A 4 4.80 11.35 15.17
CA MET A 4 4.12 12.34 14.30
C MET A 4 2.72 11.82 13.94
N MET A 5 1.71 12.70 13.93
CA MET A 5 0.37 12.39 13.42
C MET A 5 0.43 12.26 11.89
N THR A 6 1.00 11.16 11.40
CA THR A 6 1.19 10.88 9.98
C THR A 6 0.19 9.84 9.51
N ASP A 7 -0.21 9.99 8.26
CA ASP A 7 -0.92 8.96 7.52
C ASP A 7 0.10 8.22 6.64
N GLU A 8 -0.08 6.91 6.47
CA GLU A 8 0.86 6.04 5.75
C GLU A 8 0.08 4.86 5.15
N ILE A 9 0.47 4.43 3.96
CA ILE A 9 -0.14 3.32 3.22
C ILE A 9 0.97 2.46 2.66
N ASP A 10 1.08 1.21 3.13
CA ASP A 10 2.29 0.42 2.94
C ASP A 10 2.11 -0.77 2.01
N PHE A 11 3.13 -0.95 1.16
CA PHE A 11 3.55 -2.25 0.67
C PHE A 11 4.94 -2.54 1.22
N GLU A 12 5.09 -3.65 1.92
CA GLU A 12 6.35 -4.12 2.46
C GLU A 12 6.63 -5.55 1.98
N PHE A 13 7.81 -5.77 1.43
CA PHE A 13 8.23 -7.06 0.86
C PHE A 13 9.17 -7.76 1.83
N LEU A 14 8.64 -8.69 2.62
CA LEU A 14 9.43 -9.38 3.62
C LEU A 14 10.17 -10.54 2.96
N GLY A 15 11.50 -10.39 2.86
CA GLY A 15 12.39 -11.41 2.31
C GLY A 15 12.43 -12.70 3.14
N ASN A 16 13.00 -13.75 2.55
CA ASN A 16 13.10 -15.06 3.18
C ASN A 16 14.41 -15.77 2.80
N VAL A 17 14.65 -16.93 3.39
CA VAL A 17 15.76 -17.81 2.97
C VAL A 17 15.48 -18.40 1.59
N THR A 18 16.54 -18.78 0.87
CA THR A 18 16.42 -19.40 -0.46
C THR A 18 15.50 -20.61 -0.43
N GLY A 19 14.53 -20.65 -1.36
CA GLY A 19 13.55 -21.72 -1.47
C GLY A 19 12.26 -21.47 -0.69
N GLU A 20 12.22 -20.48 0.20
CA GLU A 20 11.02 -20.11 0.96
C GLU A 20 10.34 -18.87 0.36
N PRO A 21 9.00 -18.78 0.39
CA PRO A 21 8.29 -17.69 -0.27
C PRO A 21 8.43 -16.37 0.49
N TYR A 22 8.54 -15.27 -0.26
CA TYR A 22 8.37 -13.91 0.25
C TYR A 22 7.00 -13.75 0.93
N THR A 23 6.86 -12.74 1.79
CA THR A 23 5.56 -12.27 2.29
C THR A 23 5.31 -10.87 1.77
N ILE A 24 4.14 -10.65 1.19
CA ILE A 24 3.64 -9.29 0.94
C ILE A 24 2.92 -8.84 2.20
N HIS A 25 3.40 -7.75 2.78
CA HIS A 25 2.85 -7.14 3.98
C HIS A 25 2.24 -5.79 3.60
N THR A 26 1.02 -5.52 4.07
CA THR A 26 0.35 -4.24 3.88
C THR A 26 -0.05 -3.67 5.21
N ASN A 27 0.02 -2.34 5.35
CA ASN A 27 -0.43 -1.64 6.54
C ASN A 27 -1.04 -0.30 6.15
N ILE A 28 -1.78 0.29 7.08
CA ILE A 28 -2.31 1.64 6.92
C ILE A 28 -2.31 2.34 8.27
N PHE A 29 -1.58 3.45 8.34
CA PHE A 29 -1.57 4.35 9.49
C PHE A 29 -2.50 5.51 9.21
N VAL A 30 -3.32 5.85 10.22
CA VAL A 30 -4.13 7.06 10.19
C VAL A 30 -3.93 7.80 11.51
N ASN A 31 -3.54 9.07 11.44
CA ASN A 31 -3.20 9.88 12.61
C ASN A 31 -2.10 9.23 13.49
N GLY A 32 -1.12 8.57 12.87
CA GLY A 32 -0.03 7.87 13.54
C GLY A 32 -0.42 6.53 14.17
N VAL A 33 -1.68 6.09 14.03
CA VAL A 33 -2.15 4.80 14.52
C VAL A 33 -2.17 3.81 13.37
N GLY A 34 -1.30 2.81 13.41
CA GLY A 34 -1.28 1.65 12.50
C GLY A 34 -1.93 0.43 13.15
N ASN A 35 -1.18 -0.67 13.26
CA ASN A 35 -1.64 -1.98 13.76
C ASN A 35 -2.79 -2.56 12.91
N ARG A 36 -2.69 -2.40 11.59
CA ARG A 36 -3.64 -2.90 10.61
C ARG A 36 -2.91 -3.76 9.59
N GLU A 37 -1.99 -4.59 10.06
CA GLU A 37 -1.17 -5.45 9.22
C GLU A 37 -2.00 -6.56 8.59
N GLU A 38 -1.83 -6.77 7.29
CA GLU A 38 -2.31 -7.98 6.59
C GLU A 38 -1.14 -8.56 5.78
N GLN A 39 -0.99 -9.89 5.85
CA GLN A 39 0.10 -10.63 5.21
C GLN A 39 -0.45 -11.62 4.18
N PHE A 40 0.18 -11.64 3.02
CA PHE A 40 -0.19 -12.48 1.89
C PHE A 40 1.01 -13.23 1.34
N LYS A 41 0.78 -14.44 0.84
CA LYS A 41 1.75 -15.15 0.00
C LYS A 41 1.38 -14.89 -1.47
N PRO A 42 2.32 -14.35 -2.29
CA PRO A 42 2.03 -14.13 -3.70
C PRO A 42 1.83 -15.49 -4.41
N TRP A 43 0.96 -15.52 -5.41
CA TRP A 43 0.71 -16.69 -6.27
C TRP A 43 1.76 -16.86 -7.38
N PHE A 44 2.88 -16.15 -7.28
CA PHE A 44 3.99 -16.11 -8.21
C PHE A 44 5.30 -15.92 -7.42
N ASP A 45 6.44 -16.14 -8.08
CA ASP A 45 7.75 -15.80 -7.50
C ASP A 45 8.08 -14.33 -7.81
N PRO A 46 8.03 -13.42 -6.82
CA PRO A 46 8.24 -11.99 -7.04
C PRO A 46 9.69 -11.61 -7.38
N THR A 47 10.61 -12.59 -7.38
CA THR A 47 12.01 -12.39 -7.77
C THR A 47 12.28 -12.76 -9.23
N SER A 48 11.33 -13.43 -9.89
CA SER A 48 11.50 -14.01 -11.22
C SER A 48 11.22 -13.04 -12.37
N ASP A 49 10.31 -12.08 -12.17
CA ASP A 49 9.96 -11.04 -13.15
C ASP A 49 9.38 -9.80 -12.44
N TYR A 50 9.16 -8.72 -13.20
CA TYR A 50 8.46 -7.53 -12.73
C TYR A 50 6.95 -7.77 -12.64
N HIS A 51 6.34 -7.26 -11.57
CA HIS A 51 4.90 -7.26 -11.35
C HIS A 51 4.44 -5.85 -11.01
N ASN A 52 3.19 -5.52 -11.34
CA ASN A 52 2.61 -4.21 -11.07
C ASN A 52 2.01 -4.19 -9.66
N TYR A 53 2.61 -3.41 -8.77
CA TYR A 53 2.10 -3.16 -7.42
C TYR A 53 1.44 -1.79 -7.39
N THR A 54 0.14 -1.74 -7.15
CA THR A 54 -0.65 -0.51 -7.24
C THR A 54 -1.37 -0.23 -5.94
N ILE A 55 -1.24 1.02 -5.47
CA ILE A 55 -2.11 1.61 -4.45
C ILE A 55 -3.06 2.56 -5.17
N PHE A 56 -4.36 2.30 -5.07
CA PHE A 56 -5.39 3.26 -5.43
C PHE A 56 -5.91 3.91 -4.15
N TRP A 57 -5.86 5.24 -4.09
CA TRP A 57 -6.29 6.02 -2.92
C TRP A 57 -7.21 7.15 -3.36
N SER A 58 -8.43 7.13 -2.84
CA SER A 58 -9.43 8.18 -3.02
C SER A 58 -10.06 8.55 -1.67
N PRO A 59 -10.92 9.60 -1.61
CA PRO A 59 -11.64 9.92 -0.38
C PRO A 59 -12.55 8.80 0.15
N TYR A 60 -12.80 7.74 -0.64
CA TYR A 60 -13.76 6.67 -0.31
C TYR A 60 -13.09 5.33 0.02
N ILE A 61 -11.91 5.06 -0.54
CA ILE A 61 -11.27 3.74 -0.46
C ILE A 61 -9.76 3.84 -0.65
N VAL A 62 -9.03 2.98 0.07
CA VAL A 62 -7.66 2.57 -0.27
C VAL A 62 -7.70 1.13 -0.74
N GLN A 63 -7.08 0.84 -1.88
CA GLN A 63 -7.02 -0.49 -2.47
C GLN A 63 -5.58 -0.84 -2.82
N TRP A 64 -5.16 -2.05 -2.44
CA TRP A 64 -3.89 -2.65 -2.84
C TRP A 64 -4.17 -3.72 -3.88
N SER A 65 -3.42 -3.70 -4.97
CA SER A 65 -3.52 -4.72 -6.01
C SER A 65 -2.16 -5.13 -6.56
N ILE A 66 -2.07 -6.39 -7.00
CA ILE A 66 -0.95 -6.90 -7.79
C ILE A 66 -1.48 -7.37 -9.15
N ASP A 67 -0.90 -6.83 -10.23
CA ASP A 67 -1.30 -7.13 -11.62
C ASP A 67 -2.81 -6.96 -11.87
N GLY A 68 -3.43 -5.98 -11.21
CA GLY A 68 -4.86 -5.71 -11.28
C GLY A 68 -5.74 -6.61 -10.39
N VAL A 69 -5.17 -7.64 -9.74
CA VAL A 69 -5.87 -8.45 -8.74
C VAL A 69 -5.85 -7.72 -7.40
N VAL A 70 -7.04 -7.42 -6.87
CA VAL A 70 -7.19 -6.74 -5.58
C VAL A 70 -6.83 -7.70 -4.45
N LEU A 71 -5.88 -7.30 -3.61
CA LEU A 71 -5.47 -8.02 -2.41
C LEU A 71 -6.24 -7.56 -1.18
N ARG A 72 -6.39 -6.24 -1.05
CA ARG A 72 -6.88 -5.60 0.17
C ARG A 72 -7.65 -4.34 -0.15
N VAL A 73 -8.67 -4.09 0.66
CA VAL A 73 -9.46 -2.87 0.63
C VAL A 73 -9.66 -2.31 2.03
N PHE A 74 -9.35 -1.03 2.20
CA PHE A 74 -9.70 -0.24 3.37
C PHE A 74 -10.72 0.83 2.98
N ARG A 75 -11.98 0.67 3.38
CA ARG A 75 -13.06 1.60 3.05
C ARG A 75 -13.09 2.76 4.04
N ASN A 76 -13.40 3.95 3.55
CA ASN A 76 -13.74 5.08 4.42
C ASN A 76 -15.01 4.74 5.21
N ASN A 77 -14.83 4.56 6.52
CA ASN A 77 -15.89 4.31 7.50
C ASN A 77 -15.83 5.35 8.64
N GLU A 78 -15.49 6.60 8.32
CA GLU A 78 -15.48 7.69 9.30
C GLU A 78 -16.86 7.90 9.94
N ASP A 79 -17.94 7.59 9.23
CA ASP A 79 -19.33 7.55 9.73
C ASP A 79 -19.52 6.53 10.87
N LYS A 80 -18.67 5.51 10.94
CA LYS A 80 -18.61 4.50 12.00
C LYS A 80 -17.47 4.75 12.99
N GLY A 81 -16.82 5.92 12.92
CA GLY A 81 -15.74 6.32 13.82
C GLY A 81 -14.39 5.68 13.51
N ILE A 82 -14.20 5.06 12.33
CA ILE A 82 -12.91 4.54 11.89
C ILE A 82 -12.19 5.64 11.09
N PRO A 83 -11.05 6.17 11.56
CA PRO A 83 -10.32 7.21 10.85
C PRO A 83 -9.88 6.75 9.45
N PHE A 84 -9.85 7.70 8.50
CA PHE A 84 -9.42 7.46 7.13
C PHE A 84 -8.45 8.55 6.65
N PRO A 85 -7.39 8.22 5.90
CA PRO A 85 -6.38 9.21 5.50
C PRO A 85 -6.88 9.99 4.28
N LYS A 86 -7.69 11.04 4.48
CA LYS A 86 -8.18 11.90 3.36
C LYS A 86 -7.83 13.38 3.49
N THR A 87 -7.25 13.78 4.62
CA THR A 87 -7.08 15.20 4.98
C THR A 87 -5.62 15.65 4.99
N ARG A 88 -4.67 14.77 4.69
CA ARG A 88 -3.25 15.08 4.59
C ARG A 88 -2.69 14.61 3.26
N ALA A 89 -1.93 15.48 2.60
CA ALA A 89 -1.14 15.07 1.45
C ALA A 89 -0.05 14.10 1.90
N MET A 90 0.21 13.10 1.06
CA MET A 90 1.28 12.12 1.25
C MET A 90 2.26 12.20 0.09
N ALA A 91 3.49 11.74 0.33
CA ALA A 91 4.50 11.56 -0.69
C ALA A 91 4.77 10.06 -0.88
N VAL A 92 5.16 9.68 -2.08
CA VAL A 92 5.55 8.30 -2.39
C VAL A 92 7.00 8.09 -1.97
N TYR A 93 7.26 7.00 -1.25
CA TYR A 93 8.58 6.59 -0.83
C TYR A 93 8.86 5.17 -1.29
N SER A 94 10.13 4.87 -1.51
CA SER A 94 10.62 3.51 -1.72
C SER A 94 11.98 3.38 -1.03
N SER A 95 12.21 2.24 -0.39
CA SER A 95 13.46 1.96 0.31
C SER A 95 13.74 0.47 0.35
N ILE A 96 15.03 0.14 0.51
CA ILE A 96 15.49 -1.20 0.88
C ILE A 96 16.30 -1.06 2.17
N TRP A 97 15.94 -1.81 3.20
CA TRP A 97 16.54 -1.69 4.53
C TRP A 97 16.47 -3.02 5.29
N ASN A 98 17.29 -3.13 6.34
CA ASN A 98 17.33 -4.31 7.21
C ASN A 98 16.28 -4.20 8.33
N ALA A 99 15.43 -5.21 8.45
CA ALA A 99 14.37 -5.30 9.45
C ALA A 99 14.48 -6.61 10.26
N ASP A 100 15.70 -6.96 10.68
CA ASP A 100 16.05 -8.25 11.30
C ASP A 100 15.17 -8.63 12.51
N ASP A 101 14.64 -7.64 13.24
CA ASP A 101 13.88 -7.89 14.46
C ASP A 101 12.48 -8.44 14.21
N TRP A 102 11.96 -8.38 12.99
CA TRP A 102 10.58 -8.81 12.71
C TRP A 102 10.33 -9.39 11.31
N ALA A 103 11.08 -8.99 10.27
CA ALA A 103 10.69 -9.26 8.88
C ALA A 103 10.66 -10.75 8.52
N CYS A 104 11.76 -11.49 8.76
CA CYS A 104 11.84 -12.88 8.32
C CYS A 104 11.42 -13.85 9.44
N GLN A 105 10.28 -14.50 9.26
CA GLN A 105 9.70 -15.47 10.20
C GLN A 105 9.51 -14.92 11.63
N GLY A 106 9.04 -13.68 11.74
CA GLY A 106 8.88 -12.97 13.01
C GLY A 106 10.23 -12.60 13.64
N GLY A 107 11.24 -12.31 12.82
CA GLY A 107 12.58 -11.91 13.27
C GLY A 107 13.50 -13.05 13.69
N ARG A 108 13.09 -14.31 13.52
CA ARG A 108 13.89 -15.50 13.86
C ARG A 108 15.08 -15.70 12.94
N ILE A 109 14.94 -15.34 11.68
CA ILE A 109 16.01 -15.44 10.70
C ILE A 109 16.60 -14.05 10.47
N LYS A 110 17.91 -13.94 10.64
CA LYS A 110 18.65 -12.68 10.48
C LYS A 110 19.28 -12.59 9.10
N THR A 111 19.52 -11.37 8.65
CA THR A 111 20.16 -11.11 7.35
C THR A 111 21.56 -11.70 7.31
N ASN A 112 21.83 -12.57 6.35
CA ASN A 112 23.18 -13.04 6.07
C ASN A 112 23.89 -12.08 5.11
N TRP A 113 24.68 -11.16 5.68
CA TRP A 113 25.40 -10.13 4.92
C TRP A 113 26.47 -10.67 3.95
N THR A 114 26.84 -11.96 4.02
CA THR A 114 27.71 -12.57 3.01
C THR A 114 27.04 -12.70 1.64
N HIS A 115 25.71 -12.60 1.57
CA HIS A 115 24.93 -12.63 0.32
C HIS A 115 24.75 -11.24 -0.32
N GLN A 116 25.41 -10.20 0.21
CA GLN A 116 25.32 -8.85 -0.36
C GLN A 116 25.91 -8.79 -1.79
N PRO A 117 25.43 -7.87 -2.65
CA PRO A 117 24.37 -6.88 -2.40
C PRO A 117 22.95 -7.44 -2.50
N PHE A 118 22.04 -6.90 -1.68
CA PHE A 118 20.60 -7.10 -1.83
C PHE A 118 20.05 -6.06 -2.81
N ILE A 119 19.34 -6.50 -3.85
CA ILE A 119 18.94 -5.64 -4.97
C ILE A 119 17.43 -5.72 -5.15
N ALA A 120 16.75 -4.59 -5.00
CA ALA A 120 15.39 -4.37 -5.47
C ALA A 120 15.44 -3.53 -6.76
N ARG A 121 14.63 -3.90 -7.76
CA ARG A 121 14.56 -3.18 -9.05
C ARG A 121 13.15 -2.64 -9.24
N TYR A 122 13.07 -1.41 -9.75
CA TYR A 122 11.82 -0.73 -10.04
C TYR A 122 11.85 -0.30 -11.51
N LEU A 123 10.73 -0.47 -12.20
CA LEU A 123 10.55 -0.08 -13.60
C LEU A 123 9.14 0.49 -13.76
N ASN A 124 8.94 1.38 -14.74
CA ASN A 124 7.63 1.92 -15.10
C ASN A 124 6.88 2.54 -13.91
N TYR A 125 7.55 3.43 -13.16
CA TYR A 125 6.85 4.25 -12.19
C TYR A 125 5.82 5.13 -12.92
N GLU A 126 4.56 5.01 -12.52
CA GLU A 126 3.44 5.78 -13.04
C GLU A 126 2.62 6.31 -11.87
N ASP A 127 2.25 7.58 -11.95
CA ASP A 127 1.42 8.26 -10.98
C ASP A 127 0.30 9.06 -11.67
N SER A 128 -0.92 8.92 -11.15
CA SER A 128 -2.08 9.72 -11.55
C SER A 128 -2.63 10.34 -10.29
N VAL A 129 -2.12 11.52 -9.95
CA VAL A 129 -2.30 12.16 -8.64
C VAL A 129 -3.01 13.49 -8.76
N CYS A 130 -3.73 13.85 -7.69
CA CYS A 130 -4.11 15.23 -7.47
C CYS A 130 -3.01 15.93 -6.65
N PRO A 131 -2.28 16.90 -7.23
CA PRO A 131 -1.08 17.45 -6.61
C PRO A 131 -1.41 18.34 -5.41
N TRP A 132 -0.54 18.29 -4.40
CA TRP A 132 -0.59 19.24 -3.28
C TRP A 132 -0.10 20.62 -3.73
N THR A 133 -1.03 21.59 -3.78
CA THR A 133 -0.74 23.00 -4.13
C THR A 133 -0.99 23.95 -2.95
N GLY A 134 -1.32 23.42 -1.78
CA GLY A 134 -1.67 24.15 -0.57
C GLY A 134 -2.92 23.57 0.08
N SER A 135 -3.33 24.11 1.22
CA SER A 135 -4.45 23.56 2.02
C SER A 135 -5.76 23.38 1.26
N ASN A 136 -6.02 24.23 0.27
CA ASN A 136 -7.23 24.14 -0.55
C ASN A 136 -7.28 22.86 -1.39
N SER A 137 -6.12 22.29 -1.75
CA SER A 137 -6.08 21.07 -2.57
C SER A 137 -6.73 19.88 -1.86
N ILE A 138 -6.81 19.85 -0.51
CA ILE A 138 -7.54 18.78 0.20
C ILE A 138 -9.00 18.75 -0.23
N GLN A 139 -9.63 19.92 -0.31
CA GLN A 139 -11.02 20.03 -0.74
C GLN A 139 -11.14 19.86 -2.24
N ASP A 140 -10.27 20.50 -3.02
CA ASP A 140 -10.33 20.48 -4.49
C ASP A 140 -10.12 19.05 -5.02
N CYS A 141 -9.15 18.30 -4.48
CA CYS A 141 -8.91 16.90 -4.84
C CYS A 141 -10.03 15.96 -4.40
N SER A 142 -10.81 16.33 -3.40
CA SER A 142 -11.94 15.52 -2.90
C SER A 142 -13.27 15.88 -3.57
N ALA A 143 -13.31 16.92 -4.39
CA ALA A 143 -14.52 17.39 -5.03
C ALA A 143 -15.01 16.38 -6.09
N GLU A 144 -16.31 16.11 -6.10
CA GLU A 144 -16.96 15.20 -7.07
C GLU A 144 -17.10 15.90 -8.43
N THR A 145 -16.02 15.90 -9.21
CA THR A 145 -15.92 16.54 -10.53
C THR A 145 -15.43 15.55 -11.59
N PRO A 146 -15.73 15.74 -12.88
CA PRO A 146 -15.19 14.90 -13.95
C PRO A 146 -13.66 14.87 -14.00
N GLU A 147 -13.00 15.98 -13.64
CA GLU A 147 -11.53 16.08 -13.57
C GLU A 147 -10.96 15.15 -12.51
N ASN A 148 -11.64 15.02 -11.37
CA ASN A 148 -11.31 14.08 -10.31
C ASN A 148 -11.99 12.73 -10.55
N TRP A 149 -11.66 12.07 -11.67
CA TRP A 149 -12.28 10.81 -12.11
C TRP A 149 -12.38 9.74 -11.01
N TYR A 150 -11.39 9.68 -10.12
CA TYR A 150 -11.32 8.73 -9.00
C TYR A 150 -12.39 8.95 -7.92
N THR A 151 -13.16 10.04 -8.01
CA THR A 151 -14.32 10.33 -7.16
C THR A 151 -15.64 9.84 -7.77
N ALA A 152 -15.65 9.38 -9.03
CA ALA A 152 -16.87 8.88 -9.66
C ALA A 152 -17.41 7.63 -8.95
N PRO A 153 -18.74 7.41 -8.89
CA PRO A 153 -19.38 6.32 -8.13
C PRO A 153 -18.79 4.92 -8.35
N GLU A 154 -18.37 4.62 -9.59
CA GLU A 154 -17.76 3.36 -9.99
C GLU A 154 -16.40 3.08 -9.32
N PHE A 155 -15.68 4.11 -8.87
CA PHE A 155 -14.39 3.98 -8.18
C PHE A 155 -14.51 4.03 -6.65
N ARG A 156 -15.71 4.23 -6.11
CA ARG A 156 -15.95 4.25 -4.65
C ARG A 156 -16.04 2.85 -4.04
N GLN A 157 -16.12 1.83 -4.88
CA GLN A 157 -16.30 0.45 -4.47
C GLN A 157 -15.66 -0.52 -5.47
N LEU A 158 -15.39 -1.73 -5.00
CA LEU A 158 -15.00 -2.83 -5.88
C LEU A 158 -16.13 -3.18 -6.85
N THR A 159 -15.74 -3.56 -8.05
CA THR A 159 -16.63 -4.29 -8.98
C THR A 159 -16.99 -5.67 -8.39
N GLN A 160 -18.03 -6.29 -8.94
CA GLN A 160 -18.40 -7.65 -8.56
C GLN A 160 -17.24 -8.63 -8.79
N SER A 161 -16.58 -8.58 -9.95
CA SER A 161 -15.45 -9.46 -10.26
C SER A 161 -14.26 -9.26 -9.31
N GLN A 162 -13.95 -8.01 -8.93
CA GLN A 162 -12.91 -7.75 -7.93
C GLN A 162 -13.29 -8.32 -6.55
N THR A 163 -14.56 -8.25 -6.18
CA THR A 163 -15.05 -8.83 -4.91
C THR A 163 -14.99 -10.35 -4.92
N GLU A 164 -15.31 -10.98 -6.06
CA GLU A 164 -15.24 -12.44 -6.23
C GLU A 164 -13.79 -12.94 -6.18
N ASN A 165 -12.84 -12.22 -6.79
CA ASN A 165 -11.42 -12.57 -6.79
C ASN A 165 -10.72 -12.38 -5.44
N MET A 166 -11.37 -11.70 -4.48
CA MET A 166 -10.85 -11.52 -3.12
C MET A 166 -11.24 -12.66 -2.15
N ASN A 167 -12.23 -13.50 -2.51
CA ASN A 167 -12.73 -14.60 -1.67
C ASN A 167 -12.06 -15.93 -2.03
#